data_AF-A0A3N0ZLV8-F1
#
_entry.id   AF-A0A3N0ZLV8-F1
#
_cell.length_a   1.000
_cell.length_b   1.000
_cell.length_c   1.000
_cell.angle_alpha   90.00
_cell.angle_beta   90.00
_cell.angle_gamma   90.00
#
_symmetry.space_group_name_H-M   'P 1'
#
loop_
_entity.id
_entity.type
_entity.pdbx_description
1 polymer ?
#
loop_
_entity_poly.entity_id
_entity_poly.type
_entity_poly.pdbx_seq_one_letter_code
_entity_poly.pdbx_strand_id
1 'polypeptide(L)'
;MKTFRFLFFLILALVQISCTSKVHTRYNIKIPKTLEANQTGLSDTNTQIVIDQVQPERQIEPPKQISVPPPDTIVIDITENSDVELSRANELFVNKDYRNALQLYISYLNRHSMVRTNNYWIARLKTAECLYELNHPEQSVTELEEIRHSNNIPSNIMQRTYFLLHKIYCETNQKDKAEEILLDAKNLFKDTFLEEISPCKAE
;
A
#
# COMPACT_ATOMS: atom_id res chain seq x y z
N MET A 1 33.29 -31.10 21.44
CA MET A 1 32.87 -29.85 20.74
C MET A 1 33.18 -29.79 19.23
N LYS A 2 33.59 -30.87 18.53
CA LYS A 2 33.85 -30.82 17.07
C LYS A 2 32.63 -31.21 16.20
N THR A 3 31.77 -32.10 16.68
CA THR A 3 30.59 -32.61 15.96
C THR A 3 29.47 -31.57 15.80
N PHE A 4 29.25 -30.72 16.82
CA PHE A 4 28.16 -29.72 16.81
C PHE A 4 28.31 -28.65 15.71
N ARG A 5 29.55 -28.32 15.31
CA ARG A 5 29.80 -27.36 14.23
C ARG A 5 29.39 -27.88 12.85
N PHE A 6 29.56 -29.18 12.58
CA PHE A 6 29.13 -29.77 11.31
C PHE A 6 27.60 -29.78 11.15
N LEU A 7 26.86 -30.02 12.24
CA LEU A 7 25.39 -30.01 12.21
C LEU A 7 24.83 -28.62 11.83
N PHE A 8 25.44 -27.55 12.37
CA PHE A 8 25.02 -26.18 12.09
C PHE A 8 25.20 -25.79 10.62
N PHE A 9 26.33 -26.15 10.00
CA PHE A 9 26.56 -25.89 8.57
C PHE A 9 25.65 -26.72 7.65
N LEU A 10 25.27 -27.95 8.04
CA LEU A 10 24.33 -28.76 7.27
C LEU A 10 22.93 -28.11 7.23
N ILE A 11 22.47 -27.57 8.36
CA ILE A 11 21.17 -26.87 8.46
C ILE A 11 21.19 -25.59 7.63
N LEU A 12 22.29 -24.81 7.67
CA LEU A 12 22.41 -23.58 6.89
C LEU A 12 22.33 -23.82 5.37
N ALA A 13 22.92 -24.91 4.89
CA ALA A 13 22.89 -25.29 3.48
C ALA A 13 21.49 -25.68 2.98
N LEU A 14 20.70 -26.38 3.82
CA LEU A 14 19.34 -26.81 3.46
C LEU A 14 18.35 -25.64 3.34
N VAL A 15 18.51 -24.59 4.14
CA VAL A 15 17.63 -23.41 4.07
C VAL A 15 17.79 -22.64 2.75
N GLN A 16 18.99 -22.61 2.17
CA GLN A 16 19.26 -21.86 0.93
C GLN A 16 18.69 -22.52 -0.35
N ILE A 17 18.39 -23.83 -0.31
CA ILE A 17 17.88 -24.57 -1.48
C ILE A 17 16.35 -24.36 -1.66
N SER A 18 15.64 -23.94 -0.62
CA SER A 18 14.16 -23.84 -0.62
C SER A 18 13.59 -22.55 -1.23
N CYS A 19 14.42 -21.62 -1.70
CA CYS A 19 14.00 -20.25 -2.07
C CYS A 19 14.26 -19.85 -3.54
N THR A 20 14.06 -20.75 -4.51
CA THR A 20 14.14 -20.42 -5.96
C THR A 20 12.99 -20.95 -6.82
N SER A 21 11.78 -21.06 -6.26
CA SER A 21 10.56 -21.33 -7.05
C SER A 21 10.04 -20.04 -7.73
N LYS A 22 10.55 -19.72 -8.92
CA LYS A 22 9.95 -18.70 -9.81
C LYS A 22 8.66 -19.25 -10.44
N VAL A 23 7.54 -19.10 -9.75
CA VAL A 23 6.22 -19.38 -10.35
C VAL A 23 5.79 -18.19 -11.21
N HIS A 24 5.83 -18.34 -12.53
CA HIS A 24 5.17 -17.44 -13.47
C HIS A 24 3.72 -17.86 -13.67
N THR A 25 2.78 -17.28 -12.91
CA THR A 25 1.34 -17.43 -13.14
C THR A 25 0.89 -16.59 -14.35
N ARG A 26 1.02 -17.13 -15.55
CA ARG A 26 0.24 -16.63 -16.70
C ARG A 26 -1.22 -17.05 -16.54
N TYR A 27 -2.07 -16.12 -16.08
CA TYR A 27 -3.52 -16.30 -16.11
C TYR A 27 -4.01 -16.27 -17.56
N ASN A 28 -4.22 -17.45 -18.15
CA ASN A 28 -4.87 -17.57 -19.46
C ASN A 28 -6.37 -17.80 -19.25
N ILE A 29 -7.15 -16.71 -19.26
CA ILE A 29 -8.59 -16.75 -19.04
C ILE A 29 -9.25 -17.39 -20.25
N LYS A 30 -9.64 -18.67 -20.11
CA LYS A 30 -10.55 -19.32 -21.06
C LYS A 30 -11.94 -18.71 -20.91
N ILE A 31 -12.39 -17.96 -21.91
CA ILE A 31 -13.80 -17.56 -22.04
C ILE A 31 -14.53 -18.67 -22.81
N PRO A 32 -15.52 -19.37 -22.23
CA PRO A 32 -16.35 -20.29 -22.97
C PRO A 32 -17.64 -19.61 -23.45
N LYS A 33 -17.98 -19.79 -24.74
CA LYS A 33 -19.25 -20.44 -25.14
C LYS A 33 -19.30 -20.75 -26.64
N THR A 34 -19.88 -21.91 -26.92
CA THR A 34 -20.16 -22.54 -28.21
C THR A 34 -21.57 -22.21 -28.75
N LEU A 35 -21.87 -22.76 -29.94
CA LEU A 35 -23.18 -22.98 -30.61
C LEU A 35 -23.62 -21.85 -31.58
N GLU A 36 -24.14 -22.10 -32.79
CA GLU A 36 -24.44 -23.36 -33.55
C GLU A 36 -23.78 -23.31 -34.96
N ALA A 37 -23.21 -24.39 -35.50
CA ALA A 37 -23.83 -25.48 -36.29
C ALA A 37 -24.58 -25.06 -37.57
N ASN A 38 -24.03 -25.43 -38.73
CA ASN A 38 -24.79 -25.86 -39.90
C ASN A 38 -23.93 -26.83 -40.74
N GLN A 39 -24.38 -28.07 -40.88
CA GLN A 39 -23.70 -29.14 -41.62
C GLN A 39 -24.39 -29.39 -42.96
N THR A 40 -23.60 -29.43 -44.04
CA THR A 40 -23.85 -30.11 -45.32
C THR A 40 -22.50 -30.19 -46.04
N GLY A 41 -21.98 -31.31 -46.53
CA GLY A 41 -22.39 -32.72 -46.51
C GLY A 41 -21.50 -33.53 -47.49
N LEU A 42 -21.38 -34.85 -47.31
CA LEU A 42 -20.55 -35.80 -48.12
C LEU A 42 -19.02 -35.54 -48.04
N SER A 43 -18.18 -36.50 -47.64
CA SER A 43 -17.78 -37.74 -48.36
C SER A 43 -17.09 -37.44 -49.69
N ASP A 44 -15.76 -37.42 -49.70
CA ASP A 44 -14.97 -38.55 -50.21
C ASP A 44 -13.45 -38.35 -49.98
N THR A 45 -12.72 -39.47 -49.91
CA THR A 45 -11.27 -39.51 -49.69
C THR A 45 -10.47 -38.88 -50.82
N ASN A 46 -9.76 -37.78 -50.54
CA ASN A 46 -8.52 -37.41 -51.21
C ASN A 46 -7.68 -36.45 -50.36
N THR A 47 -6.51 -36.88 -49.92
CA THR A 47 -5.54 -36.01 -49.22
C THR A 47 -4.83 -35.11 -50.25
N GLN A 48 -5.47 -34.01 -50.65
CA GLN A 48 -4.76 -32.94 -51.36
C GLN A 48 -3.89 -32.17 -50.36
N ILE A 49 -2.57 -32.35 -50.46
CA ILE A 49 -1.60 -31.47 -49.82
C ILE A 49 -1.58 -30.17 -50.62
N VAL A 50 -2.42 -29.21 -50.23
CA VAL A 50 -2.31 -27.83 -50.72
C VAL A 50 -1.11 -27.21 -50.03
N ILE A 51 0.01 -27.13 -50.76
CA ILE A 51 1.14 -26.30 -50.36
C ILE A 51 0.74 -24.85 -50.69
N ASP A 52 0.07 -24.19 -49.75
CA ASP A 52 -0.09 -22.74 -49.81
C ASP A 52 1.32 -22.12 -49.75
N GLN A 53 1.76 -21.57 -50.87
CA GLN A 53 2.94 -20.71 -50.89
C GLN A 53 2.59 -19.44 -50.12
N VAL A 54 2.92 -19.43 -48.83
CA VAL A 54 2.90 -18.22 -48.01
C VAL A 54 3.72 -17.17 -48.76
N GLN A 55 3.05 -16.08 -49.20
CA GLN A 55 3.75 -14.95 -49.80
C GLN A 55 4.87 -14.52 -48.85
N PRO A 56 6.07 -14.17 -49.36
CA PRO A 56 7.10 -13.61 -48.49
C PRO A 56 6.50 -12.39 -47.78
N GLU A 57 6.56 -12.40 -46.44
CA GLU A 57 6.05 -11.31 -45.63
C GLU A 57 6.61 -10.00 -46.17
N ARG A 58 5.74 -9.06 -46.54
CA ARG A 58 6.19 -7.69 -46.79
C ARG A 58 6.87 -7.23 -45.51
N GLN A 59 8.13 -6.78 -45.62
CA GLN A 59 8.71 -5.94 -44.59
C GLN A 59 7.89 -4.65 -44.55
N ILE A 60 6.88 -4.63 -43.68
CA ILE A 60 6.19 -3.41 -43.29
C ILE A 60 7.19 -2.68 -42.40
N GLU A 61 7.66 -1.50 -42.85
CA GLU A 61 8.44 -0.63 -41.98
C GLU A 61 7.67 -0.42 -40.66
N PRO A 62 8.33 -0.46 -39.49
CA PRO A 62 7.64 -0.21 -38.24
C PRO A 62 6.94 1.16 -38.34
N PRO A 63 5.65 1.26 -37.93
CA PRO A 63 4.87 2.47 -38.13
C PRO A 63 5.61 3.65 -37.52
N LYS A 64 5.82 4.71 -38.31
CA LYS A 64 6.52 5.93 -37.88
C LYS A 64 5.99 6.35 -36.52
N GLN A 65 6.86 6.40 -35.52
CA GLN A 65 6.52 6.97 -34.23
C GLN A 65 6.05 8.40 -34.46
N ILE A 66 4.75 8.63 -34.23
CA ILE A 66 4.16 9.96 -34.27
C ILE A 66 4.67 10.67 -33.02
N SER A 67 5.72 11.47 -33.17
CA SER A 67 6.45 12.12 -32.08
C SER A 67 5.72 13.32 -31.47
N VAL A 68 4.51 13.64 -31.95
CA VAL A 68 3.69 14.75 -31.48
C VAL A 68 2.24 14.26 -31.34
N PRO A 69 1.66 14.22 -30.13
CA PRO A 69 0.25 13.88 -29.98
C PRO A 69 -0.62 14.94 -30.68
N PRO A 70 -1.78 14.58 -31.26
CA PRO A 70 -2.69 15.55 -31.85
C PRO A 70 -3.13 16.60 -30.81
N PRO A 71 -3.44 17.85 -31.24
CA PRO A 71 -3.62 19.00 -30.34
C PRO A 71 -4.73 18.83 -29.29
N ASP A 72 -5.69 17.93 -29.52
CA ASP A 72 -6.79 17.63 -28.59
C ASP A 72 -6.48 16.46 -27.63
N THR A 73 -5.22 15.99 -27.57
CA THR A 73 -4.82 14.90 -26.67
C THR A 73 -4.42 15.47 -25.31
N ILE A 74 -5.26 15.26 -24.30
CA ILE A 74 -4.86 15.49 -22.91
C ILE A 74 -3.84 14.42 -22.51
N VAL A 75 -2.56 14.79 -22.49
CA VAL A 75 -1.51 13.97 -21.87
C VAL A 75 -1.64 14.14 -20.36
N ILE A 76 -2.36 13.21 -19.72
CA ILE A 76 -2.39 13.12 -18.25
C ILE A 76 -1.07 12.48 -17.81
N ASP A 77 -0.22 13.26 -17.15
CA ASP A 77 1.02 12.74 -16.57
C ASP A 77 0.70 11.90 -15.33
N ILE A 78 0.81 10.58 -15.47
CA ILE A 78 0.37 9.61 -14.46
C ILE A 78 1.27 9.63 -13.20
N THR A 79 2.30 10.47 -13.18
CA THR A 79 3.10 10.74 -11.97
C THR A 79 2.34 11.54 -10.89
N GLU A 80 1.24 12.22 -11.22
CA GLU A 80 0.37 12.92 -10.24
C GLU A 80 -0.53 12.00 -9.39
N ASN A 81 -0.63 10.70 -9.72
CA ASN A 81 -1.62 9.79 -9.12
C ASN A 81 -1.49 9.60 -7.60
N SER A 82 -0.32 9.84 -7.00
CA SER A 82 -0.09 9.73 -5.56
C SER A 82 -0.87 10.78 -4.77
N ASP A 83 -0.89 12.02 -5.23
CA ASP A 83 -1.56 13.13 -4.56
C ASP A 83 -3.09 13.07 -4.78
N VAL A 84 -3.55 12.51 -5.89
CA VAL A 84 -4.97 12.19 -6.12
C VAL A 84 -5.49 11.17 -5.11
N GLU A 85 -4.73 10.10 -4.85
CA GLU A 85 -5.12 9.06 -3.90
C GLU A 85 -5.14 9.57 -2.45
N LEU A 86 -4.16 10.39 -2.06
CA LEU A 86 -4.13 11.05 -0.75
C LEU A 86 -5.27 12.06 -0.59
N SER A 87 -5.59 12.83 -1.64
CA SER A 87 -6.71 13.77 -1.64
C SER A 87 -8.05 13.05 -1.45
N ARG A 88 -8.25 11.92 -2.14
CA ARG A 88 -9.44 11.07 -1.96
C ARG A 88 -9.51 10.43 -0.58
N ALA A 89 -8.37 10.02 -0.01
CA ALA A 89 -8.31 9.51 1.36
C ALA A 89 -8.76 10.58 2.39
N ASN A 90 -8.32 11.82 2.20
CA ASN A 90 -8.72 12.97 3.03
C ASN A 90 -10.22 13.29 2.90
N GLU A 91 -10.79 13.22 1.69
CA GLU A 91 -12.24 13.39 1.47
C GLU A 91 -13.06 12.31 2.21
N LEU A 92 -12.68 11.04 2.06
CA LEU A 92 -13.32 9.92 2.77
C LEU A 92 -13.20 10.07 4.30
N PHE A 93 -12.05 10.52 4.79
CA PHE A 93 -11.83 10.80 6.21
C PHE A 93 -12.80 11.88 6.73
N VAL A 94 -12.94 13.00 6.02
CA VAL A 94 -13.87 14.10 6.38
C VAL A 94 -15.32 13.61 6.37
N ASN A 95 -15.68 12.75 5.41
CA ASN A 95 -16.98 12.11 5.31
C ASN A 95 -17.19 10.96 6.33
N LYS A 96 -16.25 10.73 7.25
CA LYS A 96 -16.25 9.66 8.27
C LYS A 96 -16.26 8.22 7.72
N ASP A 97 -15.91 8.04 6.45
CA ASP A 97 -15.68 6.72 5.87
C ASP A 97 -14.25 6.25 6.20
N TYR A 98 -14.01 6.06 7.50
CA TYR A 98 -12.69 5.71 8.04
C TYR A 98 -12.17 4.38 7.48
N ARG A 99 -13.06 3.45 7.11
CA ARG A 99 -12.67 2.15 6.54
C ARG A 99 -12.06 2.32 5.14
N ASN A 100 -12.71 3.06 4.25
CA ASN A 100 -12.18 3.26 2.91
C ASN A 100 -11.02 4.28 2.91
N ALA A 101 -11.06 5.30 3.78
CA ALA A 101 -9.94 6.21 3.98
C ALA A 101 -8.66 5.47 4.42
N LEU A 102 -8.76 4.58 5.43
CA LEU A 102 -7.65 3.75 5.93
C LEU A 102 -7.00 2.92 4.82
N GLN A 103 -7.80 2.30 3.95
CA GLN A 103 -7.28 1.52 2.82
C GLN A 103 -6.43 2.37 1.87
N LEU A 104 -6.88 3.59 1.55
CA LEU A 104 -6.12 4.51 0.69
C LEU A 104 -4.87 5.06 1.39
N TYR A 105 -4.91 5.38 2.68
CA TYR A 105 -3.71 5.80 3.42
C TYR A 105 -2.65 4.69 3.48
N ILE A 106 -3.04 3.45 3.77
CA ILE A 106 -2.12 2.29 3.75
C ILE A 106 -1.55 2.06 2.33
N SER A 107 -2.39 2.15 1.30
CA SER A 107 -1.97 2.05 -0.11
C SER A 107 -0.95 3.14 -0.47
N TYR A 108 -1.19 4.39 -0.07
CA TYR A 108 -0.26 5.51 -0.24
C TYR A 108 1.07 5.26 0.48
N LEU A 109 1.03 4.87 1.77
CA LEU A 109 2.22 4.62 2.60
C LEU A 109 3.10 3.51 2.02
N ASN A 110 2.49 2.44 1.51
CA ASN A 110 3.22 1.33 0.87
C ASN A 110 4.02 1.81 -0.36
N ARG A 111 3.41 2.65 -1.22
CA ARG A 111 4.08 3.21 -2.41
C ARG A 111 5.17 4.23 -2.07
N HIS A 112 5.02 4.98 -0.98
CA HIS A 112 5.96 6.04 -0.56
C HIS A 112 6.86 5.62 0.61
N SER A 113 6.97 4.31 0.88
CA SER A 113 7.68 3.74 2.04
C SER A 113 9.16 4.15 2.15
N MET A 114 9.81 4.50 1.03
CA MET A 114 11.20 4.98 0.99
C MET A 114 11.36 6.50 1.17
N VAL A 115 10.28 7.29 1.08
CA VAL A 115 10.36 8.77 1.06
C VAL A 115 9.44 9.38 2.12
N ARG A 116 10.02 9.74 3.27
CA ARG A 116 9.33 10.30 4.43
C ARG A 116 9.02 11.79 4.27
N THR A 117 8.17 12.13 3.29
CA THR A 117 7.69 13.50 3.04
C THR A 117 6.73 13.99 4.15
N ASN A 118 6.33 15.26 4.11
CA ASN A 118 5.24 15.76 4.97
C ASN A 118 3.93 14.97 4.73
N ASN A 119 3.62 14.66 3.46
CA ASN A 119 2.43 13.89 3.08
C ASN A 119 2.48 12.44 3.62
N TYR A 120 3.67 11.81 3.67
CA TYR A 120 3.87 10.51 4.32
C TYR A 120 3.51 10.58 5.81
N TRP A 121 3.96 11.60 6.53
CA TRP A 121 3.66 11.76 7.96
C TRP A 121 2.19 12.10 8.23
N ILE A 122 1.56 12.91 7.38
CA ILE A 122 0.11 13.15 7.41
C ILE A 122 -0.65 11.83 7.21
N ALA A 123 -0.31 11.06 6.18
CA ALA A 123 -0.96 9.78 5.89
C ALA A 123 -0.82 8.79 7.06
N ARG A 124 0.35 8.72 7.70
CA ARG A 124 0.56 7.81 8.84
C ARG A 124 -0.20 8.22 10.10
N LEU A 125 -0.24 9.51 10.42
CA LEU A 125 -1.11 10.01 11.49
C LEU A 125 -2.59 9.74 11.18
N LYS A 126 -3.00 9.88 9.91
CA LYS A 126 -4.37 9.58 9.48
C LYS A 126 -4.73 8.09 9.55
N THR A 127 -3.79 7.19 9.26
CA THR A 127 -3.92 5.75 9.53
C THR A 127 -4.25 5.52 11.00
N ALA A 128 -3.50 6.14 11.93
CA ALA A 128 -3.77 6.02 13.36
C ALA A 128 -5.14 6.60 13.78
N GLU A 129 -5.51 7.79 13.29
CA GLU A 129 -6.84 8.39 13.53
C GLU A 129 -7.96 7.47 13.03
N CYS A 130 -7.84 6.90 11.83
CA CYS A 130 -8.81 5.92 11.31
C CYS A 130 -8.90 4.64 12.15
N LEU A 131 -7.76 4.07 12.58
CA LEU A 131 -7.73 2.87 13.41
C LEU A 131 -8.41 3.11 14.76
N TYR A 132 -8.19 4.29 15.35
CA TYR A 132 -8.85 4.70 16.58
C TYR A 132 -10.38 4.81 16.40
N GLU A 133 -10.86 5.53 15.39
CA GLU A 133 -12.30 5.69 15.10
C GLU A 133 -12.98 4.36 14.70
N LEU A 134 -12.23 3.41 14.16
CA LEU A 134 -12.70 2.04 13.87
C LEU A 134 -12.64 1.09 15.09
N ASN A 135 -12.33 1.63 16.28
CA ASN A 135 -12.24 0.90 17.55
C ASN A 135 -11.13 -0.18 17.54
N HIS A 136 -9.97 0.17 16.97
CA HIS A 136 -8.73 -0.63 16.98
C HIS A 136 -7.60 0.13 17.71
N PRO A 137 -7.74 0.44 19.01
CA PRO A 137 -6.83 1.33 19.74
C PRO A 137 -5.39 0.81 19.81
N GLU A 138 -5.16 -0.50 19.96
CA GLU A 138 -3.81 -1.09 20.00
C GLU A 138 -3.03 -0.88 18.68
N GLN A 139 -3.73 -0.99 17.55
CA GLN A 139 -3.15 -0.75 16.22
C GLN A 139 -2.88 0.74 16.01
N SER A 140 -3.79 1.61 16.47
CA SER A 140 -3.59 3.06 16.48
C SER A 140 -2.36 3.46 17.31
N VAL A 141 -2.21 2.92 18.54
CA VAL A 141 -1.03 3.14 19.39
C VAL A 141 0.25 2.69 18.69
N THR A 142 0.23 1.54 18.00
CA THR A 142 1.41 1.04 17.26
C THR A 142 1.90 2.05 16.22
N GLU A 143 0.99 2.55 15.37
CA GLU A 143 1.31 3.56 14.35
C GLU A 143 1.80 4.89 14.96
N LEU A 144 1.22 5.31 16.10
CA LEU A 144 1.59 6.53 16.80
C LEU A 144 2.96 6.44 17.48
N GLU A 145 3.29 5.30 18.08
CA GLU A 145 4.61 5.06 18.67
C GLU A 145 5.70 5.01 17.59
N GLU A 146 5.41 4.49 16.38
CA GLU A 146 6.34 4.56 15.24
C GLU A 146 6.60 6.00 14.76
N ILE A 147 5.60 6.89 14.86
CA ILE A 147 5.78 8.33 14.62
C ILE A 147 6.59 8.96 15.76
N ARG A 148 6.26 8.69 17.04
CA ARG A 148 6.95 9.25 18.23
C ARG A 148 8.45 8.94 18.22
N HIS A 149 8.83 7.72 17.87
CA HIS A 149 10.22 7.26 17.85
C HIS A 149 10.97 7.55 16.53
N SER A 150 10.34 8.21 15.55
CA SER A 150 10.97 8.55 14.28
C SER A 150 11.62 9.94 14.30
N ASN A 151 12.71 10.10 13.54
CA ASN A 151 13.42 11.37 13.41
C ASN A 151 12.78 12.29 12.34
N ASN A 152 12.99 13.61 12.50
CA ASN A 152 12.58 14.66 11.53
C ASN A 152 11.07 14.73 11.25
N ILE A 153 10.25 14.55 12.29
CA ILE A 153 8.78 14.66 12.19
C ILE A 153 8.36 16.15 12.18
N PRO A 154 7.42 16.57 11.32
CA PRO A 154 6.80 17.88 11.42
C PRO A 154 6.16 18.11 12.81
N SER A 155 6.40 19.27 13.42
CA SER A 155 5.99 19.55 14.81
C SER A 155 4.48 19.39 15.04
N ASN A 156 3.64 19.81 14.09
CA ASN A 156 2.19 19.64 14.11
C ASN A 156 1.74 18.17 14.08
N ILE A 157 2.49 17.29 13.41
CA ILE A 157 2.23 15.84 13.40
C ILE A 157 2.61 15.25 14.75
N MET A 158 3.79 15.61 15.28
CA MET A 158 4.24 15.13 16.58
C MET A 158 3.27 15.56 17.70
N GLN A 159 2.82 16.82 17.70
CA GLN A 159 1.81 17.35 18.62
C GLN A 159 0.51 16.52 18.62
N ARG A 160 -0.06 16.26 17.43
CA ARG A 160 -1.27 15.43 17.28
C ARG A 160 -1.03 13.97 17.68
N THR A 161 0.19 13.46 17.49
CA THR A 161 0.59 12.12 17.93
C THR A 161 0.54 11.99 19.45
N TYR A 162 1.15 12.94 20.18
CA TYR A 162 1.09 12.98 21.65
C TYR A 162 -0.34 13.14 22.19
N PHE A 163 -1.15 14.01 21.58
CA PHE A 163 -2.56 14.18 21.95
C PHE A 163 -3.36 12.88 21.81
N LEU A 164 -3.23 12.19 20.66
CA LEU A 164 -4.00 10.97 20.41
C LEU A 164 -3.52 9.79 21.26
N LEU A 165 -2.21 9.65 21.50
CA LEU A 165 -1.67 8.66 22.45
C LEU A 165 -2.24 8.87 23.86
N HIS A 166 -2.20 10.11 24.37
CA HIS A 166 -2.74 10.45 25.69
C HIS A 166 -4.23 10.09 25.77
N LYS A 167 -5.01 10.48 24.76
CA LYS A 167 -6.45 10.18 24.68
C LYS A 167 -6.71 8.67 24.75
N ILE A 168 -6.01 7.87 23.93
CA ILE A 168 -6.17 6.41 23.89
C ILE A 168 -5.77 5.78 25.23
N TYR A 169 -4.66 6.21 25.84
CA TYR A 169 -4.23 5.67 27.13
C TYR A 169 -5.20 6.02 28.26
N CYS A 170 -5.80 7.22 28.28
CA CYS A 170 -6.89 7.52 29.22
C CYS A 170 -8.12 6.62 29.00
N GLU A 171 -8.59 6.48 27.76
CA GLU A 171 -9.81 5.72 27.43
C GLU A 171 -9.65 4.20 27.61
N THR A 172 -8.42 3.69 27.49
CA THR A 172 -8.08 2.28 27.75
C THR A 172 -7.64 2.02 29.20
N ASN A 173 -7.85 2.99 30.11
CA ASN A 173 -7.49 2.94 31.54
C ASN A 173 -6.00 2.68 31.83
N GLN A 174 -5.11 3.03 30.90
CA GLN A 174 -3.65 2.94 31.02
C GLN A 174 -3.09 4.27 31.56
N LYS A 175 -3.55 4.69 32.76
CA LYS A 175 -3.27 6.02 33.33
C LYS A 175 -1.78 6.34 33.44
N ASP A 176 -0.95 5.40 33.89
CA ASP A 176 0.50 5.55 33.99
C ASP A 176 1.15 5.96 32.65
N LYS A 177 0.69 5.37 31.53
CA LYS A 177 1.19 5.72 30.18
C LYS A 177 0.65 7.06 29.70
N ALA A 178 -0.59 7.42 30.06
CA ALA A 178 -1.10 8.75 29.76
C ALA A 178 -0.27 9.84 30.45
N GLU A 179 0.12 9.63 31.71
CA GLU A 179 1.00 10.54 32.45
C GLU A 179 2.42 10.62 31.85
N GLU A 180 3.00 9.50 31.41
CA GLU A 180 4.28 9.47 30.66
C GLU A 180 4.20 10.34 29.40
N ILE A 181 3.19 10.11 28.55
CA ILE A 181 2.98 10.85 27.31
C ILE A 181 2.72 12.34 27.56
N LEU A 182 2.01 12.70 28.64
CA LEU A 182 1.79 14.10 29.02
C LEU A 182 3.07 14.78 29.50
N LEU A 183 3.93 14.07 30.24
CA LEU A 183 5.22 14.58 30.70
C LEU A 183 6.18 14.80 29.53
N ASP A 184 6.28 13.83 28.61
CA ASP A 184 7.04 13.96 27.37
C ASP A 184 6.56 15.16 26.54
N ALA A 185 5.25 15.28 26.30
CA ALA A 185 4.67 16.38 25.54
C ALA A 185 5.02 17.76 26.15
N LYS A 186 4.95 17.90 27.48
CA LYS A 186 5.37 19.11 28.21
C LYS A 186 6.84 19.43 27.99
N ASN A 187 7.71 18.42 28.06
CA ASN A 187 9.15 18.57 27.87
C ASN A 187 9.51 18.99 26.43
N LEU A 188 8.83 18.44 25.42
CA LEU A 188 9.07 18.76 24.01
C LEU A 188 8.51 20.12 23.58
N PHE A 189 7.26 20.46 23.93
CA PHE A 189 6.56 21.62 23.37
C PHE A 189 6.56 22.87 24.25
N LYS A 190 6.92 22.73 25.54
CA LYS A 190 6.89 23.80 26.56
C LYS A 190 5.52 24.49 26.62
N ASP A 191 5.44 25.69 27.18
CA ASP A 191 4.16 26.35 27.55
C ASP A 191 3.21 26.66 26.38
N THR A 192 3.62 26.39 25.13
CA THR A 192 2.84 26.53 23.90
C THR A 192 1.62 25.60 23.79
N PHE A 193 1.43 24.61 24.69
CA PHE A 193 0.61 23.43 24.38
C PHE A 193 -0.34 22.90 25.47
N LEU A 194 -0.59 23.66 26.56
CA LEU A 194 -1.24 23.11 27.75
C LEU A 194 -2.77 23.29 27.88
N GLU A 195 -3.44 23.95 26.92
CA GLU A 195 -4.89 24.21 27.04
C GLU A 195 -5.79 23.03 26.59
N GLU A 196 -5.33 22.11 25.73
CA GLU A 196 -6.18 21.03 25.19
C GLU A 196 -6.01 19.64 25.82
N ILE A 197 -4.86 19.33 26.44
CA ILE A 197 -4.66 18.00 27.06
C ILE A 197 -5.22 17.99 28.49
N SER A 198 -6.54 17.83 28.58
CA SER A 198 -7.24 17.58 29.85
C SER A 198 -6.72 16.29 30.50
N PRO A 199 -6.53 16.24 31.83
CA PRO A 199 -6.16 15.00 32.52
C PRO A 199 -7.23 13.92 32.31
N CYS A 200 -6.83 12.65 32.40
CA CYS A 200 -7.79 11.54 32.34
C CYS A 200 -8.92 11.76 33.35
N LYS A 201 -10.18 11.60 32.92
CA LYS A 201 -11.32 11.72 33.82
C LYS A 201 -11.20 10.69 34.94
N ALA A 202 -11.40 11.12 36.19
CA ALA A 202 -11.61 10.20 37.29
C ALA A 202 -12.97 9.51 37.13
N GLU A 203 -13.01 8.21 37.45
CA GLU A 203 -14.23 7.41 37.59
C GLU A 203 -14.81 7.59 38.99
#